data_AF-A0A9D3B882-F1
#
_entry.id   AF-A0A9D3B882-F1
#
_cell.length_a   1.000
_cell.length_b   1.000
_cell.length_c   1.000
_cell.angle_alpha   90.00
_cell.angle_beta   90.00
_cell.angle_gamma   90.00
#
_symmetry.space_group_name_H-M   'P 1'
#
loop_
_entity.id
_entity.type
_entity.pdbx_description
1 polymer ?
#
loop_
_entity_poly.entity_id
_entity_poly.type
_entity_poly.pdbx_seq_one_letter_code
_entity_poly.pdbx_strand_id
1 'polypeptide(L)'
;MTSEYDSFLEELWSEFPGLSEKEITDITDHNILWTLDEYIKAGYVNFKTGRKELYRLSILLENFAVKNNVALFATFETEKRYKYVEDRYLEILEKIPKAWIIGNFNNPFLAQQPPKNSEVISCDGTNISDMWIVITKNSMGPFGLVAENIGDGQYRGFFSISPPLMKKVVENISKSLRISVDLS
;
A
#
# COMPACT_ATOMS: atom_id res chain seq x y z
N MET A 1 -0.31 -1.66 26.39
CA MET A 1 -0.45 -0.27 25.92
C MET A 1 -1.39 -0.33 24.73
N THR A 2 -2.64 0.07 24.93
CA THR A 2 -3.71 0.06 23.93
C THR A 2 -3.56 1.32 23.09
N SER A 3 -3.25 1.16 21.81
CA SER A 3 -3.17 2.25 20.84
C SER A 3 -4.56 2.90 20.70
N GLU A 4 -4.61 4.22 20.89
CA GLU A 4 -5.80 5.10 20.90
C GLU A 4 -6.31 5.47 19.49
N TYR A 5 -6.13 4.58 18.50
CA TYR A 5 -6.60 4.79 17.14
C TYR A 5 -7.59 3.70 16.73
N ASP A 6 -8.79 4.12 16.31
CA ASP A 6 -9.74 3.24 15.65
C ASP A 6 -9.09 2.64 14.39
N SER A 7 -9.38 1.37 14.10
CA SER A 7 -8.78 0.66 12.98
C SER A 7 -9.07 1.37 11.65
N PHE A 8 -8.03 1.56 10.83
CA PHE A 8 -8.16 2.20 9.52
C PHE A 8 -9.11 1.42 8.60
N LEU A 9 -9.06 0.08 8.66
CA LEU A 9 -9.91 -0.77 7.86
C LEU A 9 -11.35 -0.78 8.35
N GLU A 10 -11.58 -0.66 9.66
CA GLU A 10 -12.93 -0.58 10.21
C GLU A 10 -13.62 0.73 9.84
N GLU A 11 -12.89 1.86 9.88
CA GLU A 11 -13.40 3.14 9.35
C GLU A 11 -13.77 3.00 7.88
N LEU A 12 -12.88 2.41 7.06
CA LEU A 12 -13.14 2.24 5.64
C LEU A 12 -14.32 1.29 5.35
N TRP A 13 -14.43 0.17 6.07
CA TRP A 13 -15.55 -0.77 5.91
C TRP A 13 -16.88 -0.19 6.39
N SER A 14 -16.88 0.74 7.35
CA SER A 14 -18.11 1.44 7.75
C SER A 14 -18.71 2.27 6.61
N GLU A 15 -17.87 2.81 5.73
CA GLU A 15 -18.29 3.56 4.54
C GLU A 15 -18.61 2.66 3.34
N PHE A 16 -18.07 1.44 3.33
CA PHE A 16 -18.26 0.43 2.28
C PHE A 16 -18.62 -0.95 2.88
N PRO A 17 -19.82 -1.11 3.48
CA PRO A 17 -20.16 -2.28 4.31
C PRO A 17 -20.11 -3.61 3.56
N GLY A 18 -20.41 -3.63 2.26
CA GLY A 18 -20.36 -4.85 1.44
C GLY A 18 -18.94 -5.43 1.25
N LEU A 19 -17.88 -4.72 1.68
CA LEU A 19 -16.50 -5.19 1.60
C LEU A 19 -16.15 -6.14 2.75
N SER A 20 -16.59 -5.84 3.98
CA SER A 20 -16.35 -6.68 5.15
C SER A 20 -17.10 -8.01 5.10
N GLU A 21 -18.17 -8.09 4.32
CA GLU A 21 -19.00 -9.30 4.16
C GLU A 21 -18.42 -10.30 3.16
N LYS A 22 -17.41 -9.93 2.37
CA LYS A 22 -16.80 -10.86 1.41
C LYS A 22 -15.92 -11.89 2.08
N GLU A 23 -16.05 -13.14 1.61
CA GLU A 23 -15.25 -14.28 2.07
C GLU A 23 -13.75 -14.00 1.94
N ILE A 24 -13.00 -14.49 2.92
CA ILE A 24 -11.53 -14.41 2.93
C ILE A 24 -11.00 -15.36 1.88
N THR A 25 -10.28 -14.82 0.90
CA THR A 25 -9.53 -15.59 -0.08
C THR A 25 -8.19 -16.01 0.53
N ASP A 26 -7.89 -17.31 0.48
CA ASP A 26 -6.56 -17.82 0.80
C ASP A 26 -5.59 -17.51 -0.34
N ILE A 27 -4.71 -16.52 -0.12
CA ILE A 27 -3.65 -16.13 -1.05
C ILE A 27 -2.29 -16.76 -0.70
N THR A 28 -2.27 -17.69 0.26
CA THR A 28 -1.06 -18.39 0.71
C THR A 28 -0.79 -19.68 -0.05
N ASP A 29 -1.70 -20.16 -0.90
CA ASP A 29 -1.44 -21.37 -1.69
C ASP A 29 -0.32 -21.13 -2.72
N HIS A 30 0.87 -21.63 -2.39
CA HIS A 30 2.08 -21.47 -3.18
C HIS A 30 2.07 -22.27 -4.50
N ASN A 31 1.06 -23.12 -4.73
CA ASN A 31 0.90 -23.85 -5.99
C ASN A 31 0.11 -23.05 -7.03
N ILE A 32 -0.66 -22.04 -6.60
CA ILE A 32 -1.47 -21.16 -7.45
C ILE A 32 -1.08 -19.73 -7.13
N LEU A 33 0.14 -19.40 -7.49
CA LEU A 33 0.72 -18.08 -7.28
C LEU A 33 0.05 -17.06 -8.21
N TRP A 34 -0.99 -16.36 -7.74
CA TRP A 34 -1.76 -15.40 -8.53
C TRP A 34 -0.85 -14.32 -9.16
N THR A 35 -1.05 -14.11 -10.45
CA THR A 35 -0.57 -12.98 -11.25
C THR A 35 -1.39 -11.72 -10.94
N LEU A 36 -0.86 -10.54 -11.27
CA LEU A 36 -1.62 -9.30 -11.11
C LEU A 36 -2.92 -9.30 -11.92
N ASP A 37 -2.93 -9.94 -13.10
CA ASP A 37 -4.11 -10.04 -13.95
C ASP A 37 -5.23 -10.86 -13.29
N GLU A 38 -4.88 -11.89 -12.50
CA GLU A 38 -5.87 -12.66 -11.71
C GLU A 38 -6.49 -11.82 -10.59
N TYR A 39 -5.68 -11.02 -9.88
CA TYR A 39 -6.18 -10.05 -8.91
C TYR A 39 -7.10 -9.00 -9.57
N ILE A 40 -6.69 -8.44 -10.71
CA ILE A 40 -7.48 -7.47 -11.47
C ILE A 40 -8.80 -8.11 -11.93
N LYS A 41 -8.76 -9.35 -12.43
CA LYS A 41 -9.96 -10.09 -12.88
C LYS A 41 -10.93 -10.39 -11.73
N ALA A 42 -10.42 -10.71 -10.54
CA ALA A 42 -11.24 -10.89 -9.34
C ALA A 42 -11.88 -9.57 -8.88
N GLY A 43 -11.24 -8.43 -9.18
CA GLY A 43 -11.72 -7.07 -8.94
C GLY A 43 -11.65 -6.63 -7.47
N TYR A 44 -11.96 -7.53 -6.54
CA TYR A 44 -11.76 -7.34 -5.11
C TYR A 44 -11.43 -8.67 -4.45
N VAL A 45 -10.37 -8.70 -3.66
CA VAL A 45 -9.90 -9.88 -2.93
C VAL A 45 -9.69 -9.49 -1.47
N ASN A 46 -10.48 -10.08 -0.57
CA ASN A 46 -10.29 -9.94 0.88
C ASN A 46 -9.31 -11.02 1.36
N PHE A 47 -8.40 -10.72 2.27
CA PHE A 47 -7.46 -11.72 2.78
C PHE A 47 -7.06 -11.47 4.23
N LYS A 48 -6.56 -12.54 4.85
CA LYS A 48 -5.77 -12.52 6.08
C LYS A 48 -4.50 -13.31 5.83
N THR A 49 -3.33 -12.69 5.95
CA THR A 49 -2.09 -13.28 5.47
C THR A 49 -0.84 -12.79 6.21
N GLY A 50 0.32 -13.33 5.86
CA GLY A 50 1.62 -12.90 6.34
C GLY A 50 2.32 -11.90 5.42
N ARG A 51 3.49 -11.43 5.86
CA ARG A 51 4.30 -10.45 5.11
C ARG A 51 4.76 -10.95 3.75
N LYS A 52 4.99 -12.25 3.60
CA LYS A 52 5.53 -12.84 2.37
C LYS A 52 4.57 -12.62 1.20
N GLU A 53 3.29 -12.82 1.45
CA GLU A 53 2.22 -12.69 0.47
C GLU A 53 1.99 -11.21 0.12
N LEU A 54 1.98 -10.32 1.12
CA LEU A 54 1.90 -8.87 0.88
C LEU A 54 3.08 -8.35 0.06
N TYR A 55 4.30 -8.79 0.39
CA TYR A 55 5.51 -8.40 -0.33
C TYR A 55 5.48 -8.85 -1.79
N ARG A 56 5.00 -10.07 -2.05
CA ARG A 56 4.82 -10.58 -3.41
C ARG A 56 3.81 -9.73 -4.21
N LEU A 57 2.67 -9.40 -3.62
CA LEU A 57 1.66 -8.56 -4.29
C LEU A 57 2.17 -7.12 -4.49
N SER A 58 2.98 -6.61 -3.56
CA SER A 58 3.67 -5.32 -3.70
C SER A 58 4.58 -5.31 -4.94
N ILE A 59 5.39 -6.37 -5.15
CA ILE A 59 6.25 -6.50 -6.34
C ILE A 59 5.42 -6.51 -7.63
N LEU A 60 4.27 -7.19 -7.65
CA LEU A 60 3.35 -7.20 -8.79
C LEU A 60 2.88 -5.78 -9.16
N LEU A 61 2.50 -4.99 -8.17
CA LEU A 61 2.05 -3.60 -8.34
C LEU A 61 3.20 -2.66 -8.73
N GLU A 62 4.36 -2.80 -8.09
CA GLU A 62 5.59 -2.04 -8.40
C GLU A 62 6.03 -2.28 -9.85
N ASN A 63 6.06 -3.55 -10.28
CA ASN A 63 6.40 -3.91 -11.66
C ASN A 63 5.39 -3.37 -12.66
N PHE A 64 4.10 -3.36 -12.30
CA PHE A 64 3.07 -2.74 -13.13
C PHE A 64 3.31 -1.24 -13.27
N ALA A 65 3.64 -0.54 -12.17
CA ALA A 65 3.90 0.89 -12.19
C ALA A 65 5.07 1.25 -13.11
N VAL A 66 6.18 0.51 -13.00
CA VAL A 66 7.35 0.66 -13.87
C VAL A 66 7.02 0.36 -15.33
N LYS A 67 6.39 -0.79 -15.61
CA LYS A 67 6.07 -1.22 -16.98
C LYS A 67 5.19 -0.22 -17.73
N ASN A 68 4.27 0.43 -17.01
CA ASN A 68 3.31 1.35 -17.59
C ASN A 68 3.70 2.83 -17.41
N ASN A 69 4.85 3.12 -16.80
CA ASN A 69 5.31 4.48 -16.49
C ASN A 69 4.21 5.30 -15.76
N VAL A 70 3.67 4.75 -14.69
CA VAL A 70 2.59 5.36 -13.88
C VAL A 70 3.03 5.56 -12.43
N ALA A 71 2.30 6.41 -11.71
CA ALA A 71 2.64 6.76 -10.34
C ALA A 71 2.51 5.58 -9.36
N LEU A 72 3.27 5.63 -8.27
CA LEU A 72 3.29 4.63 -7.21
C LEU A 72 3.13 5.28 -5.84
N PHE A 73 2.34 4.67 -4.97
CA PHE A 73 2.23 5.02 -3.56
C PHE A 73 2.55 3.78 -2.75
N ALA A 74 3.51 3.87 -1.83
CA ALA A 74 3.96 2.73 -1.03
C ALA A 74 4.20 3.13 0.43
N THR A 75 3.74 2.30 1.36
CA THR A 75 4.04 2.44 2.79
C THR A 75 5.08 1.42 3.25
N PHE A 76 5.88 1.83 4.23
CA PHE A 76 6.93 1.05 4.88
C PHE A 76 6.81 1.22 6.38
N GLU A 77 6.68 0.13 7.12
CA GLU A 77 6.51 0.21 8.58
C GLU A 77 7.69 0.87 9.30
N THR A 78 8.92 0.71 8.79
CA THR A 78 10.13 1.24 9.46
C THR A 78 11.21 1.62 8.45
N GLU A 79 12.10 2.53 8.84
CA GLU A 79 13.35 2.82 8.12
C GLU A 79 14.15 1.55 7.77
N LYS A 80 14.25 0.59 8.69
CA LYS A 80 14.98 -0.67 8.43
C LYS A 80 14.40 -1.45 7.25
N ARG A 81 13.09 -1.38 7.04
CA ARG A 81 12.43 -2.05 5.90
C ARG A 81 12.62 -1.32 4.60
N TYR A 82 12.58 0.01 4.63
CA TYR A 82 12.94 0.79 3.45
C TYR A 82 14.37 0.48 3.02
N LYS A 83 15.34 0.49 3.96
CA LYS A 83 16.74 0.12 3.70
C LYS A 83 16.91 -1.28 3.08
N TYR A 84 16.04 -2.22 3.43
CA TYR A 84 16.07 -3.56 2.84
C TYR A 84 15.69 -3.58 1.35
N VAL A 85 14.89 -2.61 0.88
CA VAL A 85 14.44 -2.50 -0.50
C VAL A 85 14.95 -1.25 -1.22
N GLU A 86 15.87 -0.51 -0.60
CA GLU A 86 16.27 0.84 -1.01
C GLU A 86 16.78 0.88 -2.44
N ASP A 87 17.76 0.03 -2.78
CA ASP A 87 18.31 -0.05 -4.14
C ASP A 87 17.22 -0.33 -5.18
N ARG A 88 16.30 -1.26 -4.90
CA ARG A 88 15.18 -1.56 -5.79
C ARG A 88 14.27 -0.36 -5.96
N TYR A 89 13.96 0.34 -4.86
CA TYR A 89 13.11 1.52 -4.93
C TYR A 89 13.80 2.66 -5.67
N LEU A 90 15.11 2.88 -5.49
CA LEU A 90 15.86 3.86 -6.30
C LEU A 90 15.73 3.56 -7.80
N GLU A 91 15.88 2.30 -8.22
CA GLU A 91 15.66 1.90 -9.62
C GLU A 91 14.23 2.13 -10.12
N ILE A 92 13.23 1.90 -9.26
CA ILE A 92 11.82 2.15 -9.59
C ILE A 92 11.60 3.65 -9.79
N LEU A 93 12.08 4.47 -8.86
CA LEU A 93 11.87 5.92 -8.82
C LEU A 93 12.47 6.66 -10.03
N GLU A 94 13.50 6.09 -10.66
CA GLU A 94 14.05 6.60 -11.92
C GLU A 94 13.14 6.34 -13.14
N LYS A 95 12.26 5.35 -13.06
CA LYS A 95 11.46 4.84 -14.19
C LYS A 95 9.99 5.27 -14.15
N ILE A 96 9.53 5.85 -13.04
CA ILE A 96 8.15 6.26 -12.84
C ILE A 96 8.02 7.79 -12.72
N PRO A 97 6.86 8.36 -13.10
CA PRO A 97 6.71 9.81 -13.16
C PRO A 97 6.59 10.45 -11.77
N LYS A 98 6.08 9.70 -10.79
CA LYS A 98 5.87 10.19 -9.42
C LYS A 98 5.77 9.03 -8.43
N ALA A 99 6.30 9.21 -7.22
CA ALA A 99 6.08 8.30 -6.12
C ALA A 99 5.88 8.99 -4.78
N TRP A 100 5.08 8.36 -3.90
CA TRP A 100 5.00 8.69 -2.48
C TRP A 100 5.47 7.50 -1.66
N ILE A 101 6.49 7.71 -0.86
CA ILE A 101 7.15 6.73 -0.02
C ILE A 101 6.89 7.12 1.43
N ILE A 102 6.01 6.40 2.09
CA ILE A 102 5.61 6.68 3.47
C ILE A 102 6.28 5.69 4.39
N GLY A 103 6.81 6.13 5.52
CA GLY A 103 7.24 5.19 6.55
C GLY A 103 7.68 5.82 7.85
N ASN A 104 7.95 4.99 8.86
CA ASN A 104 8.49 5.49 10.12
C ASN A 104 10.00 5.77 9.96
N PHE A 105 10.28 6.94 9.38
CA PHE A 105 11.63 7.46 9.16
C PHE A 105 12.03 8.33 10.35
N ASN A 106 12.72 7.74 11.32
CA ASN A 106 13.31 8.46 12.45
C ASN A 106 14.47 9.37 12.00
N ASN A 107 15.05 9.07 10.84
CA ASN A 107 16.20 9.78 10.32
C ASN A 107 15.79 10.80 9.23
N PRO A 108 15.88 12.12 9.49
CA PRO A 108 15.66 13.14 8.47
C PRO A 108 16.70 13.08 7.33
N PHE A 109 17.81 12.33 7.50
CA PHE A 109 18.86 12.17 6.49
C PHE A 109 18.60 11.08 5.44
N LEU A 110 17.57 10.23 5.58
CA LEU A 110 17.09 9.40 4.45
C LEU A 110 16.58 10.28 3.30
N ALA A 111 16.21 11.52 3.61
CA ALA A 111 15.77 12.53 2.65
C ALA A 111 16.92 13.41 2.11
N GLN A 112 18.20 12.99 2.18
CA GLN A 112 19.30 13.86 1.72
C GLN A 112 19.21 14.23 0.22
N GLN A 113 18.48 13.46 -0.58
CA GLN A 113 17.84 13.89 -1.83
C GLN A 113 17.01 12.73 -2.36
N PRO A 114 15.71 12.61 -2.03
CA PRO A 114 14.86 11.66 -2.73
C PRO A 114 14.94 11.95 -4.24
N PRO A 115 14.94 10.94 -5.12
CA PRO A 115 14.89 11.16 -6.56
C PRO A 115 13.82 12.20 -6.91
N LYS A 116 14.09 13.07 -7.89
CA LYS A 116 13.26 14.25 -8.21
C LYS A 116 11.75 13.97 -8.32
N ASN A 117 11.40 12.73 -8.68
CA ASN A 117 10.03 12.26 -8.87
C ASN A 117 9.44 11.60 -7.62
N SER A 118 10.01 11.78 -6.42
CA SER A 118 9.57 11.10 -5.22
C SER A 118 9.41 12.01 -4.01
N GLU A 119 8.41 11.70 -3.19
CA GLU A 119 8.18 12.33 -1.89
C GLU A 119 8.35 11.27 -0.80
N VAL A 120 9.22 11.55 0.17
CA VAL A 120 9.44 10.69 1.33
C VAL A 120 8.77 11.34 2.53
N ILE A 121 7.86 10.61 3.17
CA ILE A 121 6.93 11.15 4.17
C ILE A 121 7.00 10.30 5.43
N SER A 122 7.18 10.93 6.58
CA SER A 122 7.13 10.21 7.86
C SER A 122 5.68 9.94 8.27
N CYS A 123 5.40 8.72 8.71
CA CYS A 123 4.13 8.35 9.36
C CYS A 123 4.25 8.16 10.87
N ASP A 124 5.38 8.54 11.48
CA ASP A 124 5.59 8.40 12.91
C ASP A 124 4.50 9.10 13.72
N GLY A 125 4.01 8.44 14.77
CA GLY A 125 2.91 8.92 15.61
C GLY A 125 1.53 8.95 14.92
N THR A 126 1.34 8.25 13.80
CA THR A 126 0.04 8.14 13.12
C THR A 126 -0.40 6.69 12.99
N ASN A 127 -1.71 6.45 12.81
CA ASN A 127 -2.26 5.11 12.56
C ASN A 127 -1.78 4.46 11.24
N ILE A 128 -1.06 5.20 10.39
CA ILE A 128 -0.48 4.68 9.15
C ILE A 128 0.77 3.83 9.40
N SER A 129 1.37 3.89 10.60
CA SER A 129 2.55 3.07 10.94
C SER A 129 2.28 1.57 10.91
N ASP A 130 1.03 1.17 11.15
CA ASP A 130 0.60 -0.24 11.15
C ASP A 130 0.07 -0.71 9.78
N MET A 131 0.14 0.15 8.76
CA MET A 131 -0.43 -0.11 7.44
C MET A 131 0.61 -0.57 6.41
N TRP A 132 0.24 -1.58 5.64
CA TRP A 132 0.92 -2.03 4.42
C TRP A 132 0.07 -1.67 3.20
N ILE A 133 0.51 -0.69 2.43
CA ILE A 133 -0.27 -0.12 1.34
C ILE A 133 0.62 0.03 0.12
N VAL A 134 0.17 -0.48 -1.02
CA VAL A 134 0.81 -0.27 -2.32
C VAL A 134 -0.29 0.03 -3.33
N ILE A 135 -0.27 1.22 -3.91
CA ILE A 135 -1.29 1.70 -4.85
C ILE A 135 -0.60 2.21 -6.10
N THR A 136 -1.13 1.85 -7.26
CA THR A 136 -0.77 2.42 -8.55
C THR A 136 -2.04 2.75 -9.32
N LYS A 137 -1.93 3.12 -10.59
CA LYS A 137 -3.10 3.47 -11.42
C LYS A 137 -3.09 2.79 -12.77
N ASN A 138 -4.27 2.53 -13.30
CA ASN A 138 -4.48 2.17 -14.70
C ASN A 138 -5.45 3.16 -15.35
N SER A 139 -5.92 2.87 -16.57
CA SER A 139 -6.87 3.73 -17.30
C SER A 139 -8.22 3.95 -16.59
N MET A 140 -8.58 3.10 -15.62
CA MET A 140 -9.82 3.23 -14.84
C MET A 140 -9.62 4.03 -13.54
N GLY A 141 -8.37 4.25 -13.11
CA GLY A 141 -8.04 4.98 -11.89
C GLY A 141 -7.12 4.19 -10.95
N PRO A 142 -7.03 4.60 -9.66
CA PRO A 142 -6.18 3.94 -8.69
C PRO A 142 -6.68 2.55 -8.32
N PHE A 143 -5.74 1.62 -8.17
CA PHE A 143 -5.97 0.25 -7.71
C PHE A 143 -4.79 -0.24 -6.89
N GLY A 144 -5.01 -1.21 -6.01
CA GLY A 144 -3.89 -1.76 -5.24
C GLY A 144 -4.26 -2.54 -4.01
N LEU A 145 -3.26 -2.64 -3.15
CA LEU A 145 -3.20 -3.41 -1.92
C LEU A 145 -3.32 -2.47 -0.71
N VAL A 146 -4.21 -2.80 0.23
CA VAL A 146 -4.35 -2.15 1.54
C VAL A 146 -4.45 -3.22 2.60
N ALA A 147 -3.56 -3.21 3.58
CA ALA A 147 -3.60 -4.14 4.70
C ALA A 147 -3.15 -3.48 6.00
N GLU A 148 -3.71 -3.94 7.11
CA GLU A 148 -3.44 -3.47 8.47
C GLU A 148 -2.81 -4.62 9.26
N ASN A 149 -1.75 -4.32 10.00
CA ASN A 149 -1.11 -5.25 10.92
C ASN A 149 -2.04 -5.51 12.11
N ILE A 150 -2.36 -6.78 12.35
CA ILE A 150 -3.25 -7.21 13.44
C ILE A 150 -2.49 -7.95 14.55
N GLY A 151 -1.15 -7.87 14.55
CA GLY A 151 -0.28 -8.55 15.49
C GLY A 151 0.29 -9.87 14.96
N ASP A 152 1.31 -10.40 15.64
CA ASP A 152 1.95 -11.70 15.36
C ASP A 152 2.45 -11.88 13.90
N GLY A 153 2.76 -10.77 13.22
CA GLY A 153 3.19 -10.78 11.82
C GLY A 153 2.06 -11.10 10.82
N GLN A 154 0.81 -11.06 11.28
CA GLN A 154 -0.39 -11.24 10.47
C GLN A 154 -0.99 -9.90 10.09
N TYR A 155 -1.61 -9.88 8.91
CA TYR A 155 -2.26 -8.71 8.35
C TYR A 155 -3.65 -9.10 7.86
N ARG A 156 -4.62 -8.21 8.05
CA ARG A 156 -5.92 -8.29 7.38
C ARG A 156 -6.00 -7.17 6.35
N GLY A 157 -6.65 -7.40 5.22
CA GLY A 157 -6.69 -6.38 4.18
C GLY A 157 -7.34 -6.86 2.90
N PHE A 158 -7.18 -6.07 1.85
CA PHE A 158 -7.74 -6.38 0.55
C PHE A 158 -6.87 -5.87 -0.60
N PHE A 159 -7.10 -6.46 -1.76
CA PHE A 159 -6.79 -5.89 -3.06
C PHE A 159 -8.07 -5.37 -3.70
N SER A 160 -8.02 -4.22 -4.39
CA SER A 160 -9.17 -3.74 -5.17
C SER A 160 -8.77 -2.96 -6.41
N ILE A 161 -9.59 -3.11 -7.46
CA ILE A 161 -9.59 -2.25 -8.65
C ILE A 161 -10.60 -1.10 -8.58
N SER A 162 -11.37 -0.98 -7.50
CA SER A 162 -12.45 0.00 -7.37
C SER A 162 -11.89 1.41 -7.18
N PRO A 163 -11.98 2.32 -8.17
CA PRO A 163 -11.42 3.66 -8.04
C PRO A 163 -12.05 4.48 -6.90
N PRO A 164 -13.37 4.44 -6.65
CA PRO A 164 -13.97 5.14 -5.50
C PRO A 164 -13.39 4.69 -4.16
N LEU A 165 -13.23 3.37 -3.96
CA LEU A 165 -12.65 2.83 -2.73
C LEU A 165 -11.20 3.28 -2.56
N MET A 166 -10.41 3.16 -3.62
CA MET A 166 -8.97 3.48 -3.55
C MET A 166 -8.71 4.98 -3.43
N LYS A 167 -9.55 5.83 -4.03
CA LYS A 167 -9.52 7.27 -3.78
C LYS A 167 -9.79 7.58 -2.31
N LYS A 168 -10.80 6.95 -1.71
CA LYS A 168 -11.11 7.14 -0.29
C LYS A 168 -9.96 6.71 0.63
N VAL A 169 -9.29 5.60 0.31
CA VAL A 169 -8.06 5.16 1.01
C VAL A 169 -7.00 6.26 0.97
N VAL A 170 -6.72 6.80 -0.21
CA VAL A 170 -5.71 7.86 -0.40
C VAL A 170 -6.11 9.14 0.32
N GLU A 171 -7.38 9.52 0.30
CA GLU A 171 -7.91 10.68 1.02
C GLU A 171 -7.74 10.53 2.54
N ASN A 172 -8.06 9.36 3.10
CA ASN A 172 -7.91 9.09 4.54
C ASN A 172 -6.43 9.17 4.96
N ILE A 173 -5.52 8.56 4.19
CA ILE A 173 -4.09 8.64 4.48
C ILE A 173 -3.58 10.08 4.33
N SER A 174 -4.00 10.77 3.28
CA SER A 174 -3.61 12.17 3.04
C SER A 174 -4.04 13.08 4.19
N LYS A 175 -5.23 12.84 4.74
CA LYS A 175 -5.75 13.53 5.93
C LYS A 175 -4.94 13.19 7.18
N SER A 176 -4.66 11.91 7.44
CA SER A 176 -3.86 11.49 8.60
C SER A 176 -2.44 12.05 8.57
N LEU A 177 -1.82 12.10 7.40
CA LEU A 177 -0.44 12.59 7.22
C LEU A 177 -0.35 14.09 6.93
N ARG A 178 -1.47 14.77 6.68
CA ARG A 178 -1.55 16.18 6.26
C ARG A 178 -0.74 16.48 5.00
N ILE A 179 -0.87 15.61 4.00
CA ILE A 179 -0.19 15.69 2.70
C ILE A 179 -1.20 15.79 1.57
N SER A 180 -0.71 16.05 0.36
CA SER A 180 -1.50 15.96 -0.87
C SER A 180 -0.93 14.84 -1.74
N VAL A 181 -1.77 13.86 -2.07
CA VAL A 181 -1.41 12.73 -2.93
C VAL A 181 -2.32 12.75 -4.14
N ASP A 182 -1.73 12.75 -5.33
CA ASP A 182 -2.47 12.77 -6.58
C ASP A 182 -2.09 11.58 -7.47
N LEU A 183 -2.90 10.53 -7.40
CA LEU A 183 -2.78 9.35 -8.27
C LEU A 183 -3.63 9.47 -9.54
N SER A 184 -4.19 10.64 -9.86
CA SER A 184 -5.03 10.84 -11.05
C SER A 184 -4.25 10.87 -12.36
#